data_AF-A0A2D9H1H8-F1
#
_entry.id   AF-A0A2D9H1H8-F1
#
_cell.length_a   1.000
_cell.length_b   1.000
_cell.length_c   1.000
_cell.angle_alpha   90.00
_cell.angle_beta   90.00
_cell.angle_gamma   90.00
#
_symmetry.space_group_name_H-M   'P 1'
#
loop_
_entity.id
_entity.type
_entity.pdbx_description
1 polymer ?
#
loop_
_entity_poly.entity_id
_entity_poly.type
_entity_poly.pdbx_seq_one_letter_code
_entity_poly.pdbx_strand_id
1 'polypeptide(L)'
;MSTGPSSTDGAARFLADLEEEGLRPVRCGNTITYVMVPAAGRFAGTEVATGVSVSEVQSWPMVPPHWIHLPDEVTFTHTNSDTTDCAPGWRRHSRDSGPWNLTRKPIHIWLAHVRGVLGQAA
;
A
#
# COMPACT_ATOMS: atom_id res chain seq x y z
N MET A 1 -12.98 -31.00 -16.19
CA MET A 1 -12.06 -30.79 -15.05
C MET A 1 -12.27 -29.35 -14.60
N SER A 2 -12.86 -29.13 -13.44
CA SER A 2 -13.16 -27.78 -12.93
C SER A 2 -11.89 -27.19 -12.33
N THR A 3 -11.39 -26.10 -12.93
CA THR A 3 -10.35 -25.27 -12.34
C THR A 3 -10.95 -24.47 -11.19
N GLY A 4 -10.74 -24.92 -9.95
CA GLY A 4 -10.91 -24.06 -8.78
C GLY A 4 -9.97 -22.85 -8.87
N PRO A 5 -10.27 -21.73 -8.19
CA PRO A 5 -9.44 -20.53 -8.26
C PRO A 5 -8.01 -20.86 -7.82
N SER A 6 -7.01 -20.56 -8.66
CA SER A 6 -5.62 -20.75 -8.27
C SER A 6 -5.28 -19.76 -7.16
N SER A 7 -4.64 -20.26 -6.10
CA SER A 7 -4.10 -19.46 -5.01
C SER A 7 -2.81 -18.73 -5.41
N THR A 8 -2.73 -18.13 -6.61
CA THR A 8 -1.44 -17.71 -7.21
C THR A 8 -1.37 -16.24 -7.66
N ASP A 9 -2.41 -15.42 -7.44
CA ASP A 9 -2.33 -13.97 -7.73
C ASP A 9 -2.22 -13.17 -6.43
N GLY A 10 -1.00 -12.77 -6.08
CA GLY A 10 -0.73 -11.94 -4.90
C GLY A 10 -1.43 -10.59 -4.94
N ALA A 11 -1.65 -10.01 -6.13
CA ALA A 11 -2.40 -8.77 -6.28
C ALA A 11 -3.89 -8.96 -5.98
N ALA A 12 -4.49 -10.04 -6.49
CA ALA A 12 -5.88 -10.39 -6.16
C ALA A 12 -6.04 -10.67 -4.65
N ARG A 13 -5.06 -11.34 -4.05
CA ARG A 13 -5.05 -11.58 -2.60
C ARG A 13 -4.93 -10.29 -1.80
N PHE A 14 -4.06 -9.36 -2.20
CA PHE A 14 -3.89 -8.07 -1.54
C PHE A 14 -5.18 -7.22 -1.62
N LEU A 15 -5.85 -7.20 -2.78
CA LEU A 15 -7.16 -6.56 -2.94
C LEU A 15 -8.20 -7.17 -1.99
N ALA A 16 -8.32 -8.49 -1.97
CA ALA A 16 -9.26 -9.19 -1.09
C ALA A 16 -8.97 -8.90 0.39
N ASP A 17 -7.71 -8.94 0.81
CA ASP A 17 -7.33 -8.64 2.19
C ASP A 17 -7.68 -7.18 2.56
N LEU A 18 -7.56 -6.21 1.64
CA LEU A 18 -7.99 -4.82 1.86
C LEU A 18 -9.51 -4.69 1.97
N GLU A 19 -10.26 -5.38 1.10
CA GLU A 19 -11.73 -5.40 1.11
C GLU A 19 -12.29 -6.02 2.40
N GLU A 20 -11.66 -7.08 2.90
CA GLU A 20 -12.00 -7.71 4.18
C GLU A 20 -11.86 -6.75 5.37
N GLU A 21 -10.96 -5.75 5.28
CA GLU A 21 -10.81 -4.69 6.28
C GLU A 21 -11.76 -3.50 6.05
N GLY A 22 -12.69 -3.61 5.10
CA GLY A 22 -13.68 -2.58 4.78
C GLY A 22 -13.15 -1.44 3.91
N LEU A 23 -11.92 -1.56 3.37
CA LEU A 23 -11.41 -0.61 2.39
C LEU A 23 -12.04 -0.92 1.02
N ARG A 24 -11.99 0.06 0.12
CA ARG A 24 -12.48 -0.07 -1.26
C ARG A 24 -11.33 0.11 -2.24
N PRO A 25 -10.41 -0.86 -2.34
CA PRO A 25 -9.27 -0.71 -3.22
C PRO A 25 -9.69 -0.75 -4.68
N VAL A 26 -8.94 -0.06 -5.53
CA VAL A 26 -9.18 -0.02 -6.98
C VAL A 26 -7.87 -0.35 -7.70
N ARG A 27 -7.93 -1.25 -8.68
CA ARG A 27 -6.82 -1.48 -9.59
C ARG A 27 -6.91 -0.51 -10.76
N CYS A 28 -5.93 0.39 -10.86
CA CYS A 28 -5.77 1.37 -11.92
C CYS A 28 -4.49 1.08 -12.70
N GLY A 29 -4.58 0.29 -13.77
CA GLY A 29 -3.43 -0.15 -14.54
C GLY A 29 -2.44 -0.97 -13.69
N ASN A 30 -1.24 -0.45 -13.49
CA ASN A 30 -0.15 -1.08 -12.73
C ASN A 30 -0.14 -0.70 -11.24
N THR A 31 -1.08 0.11 -10.76
CA THR A 31 -1.18 0.49 -9.34
C THR A 31 -2.49 -0.04 -8.73
N ILE A 32 -2.43 -0.50 -7.49
CA ILE A 32 -3.60 -0.69 -6.63
C ILE A 32 -3.68 0.51 -5.70
N THR A 33 -4.79 1.25 -5.74
CA THR A 33 -5.04 2.40 -4.87
C THR A 33 -6.07 2.08 -3.81
N TYR A 34 -5.98 2.73 -2.65
CA TYR A 34 -6.90 2.65 -1.53
C TYR A 34 -6.75 3.90 -0.66
N VAL A 35 -7.70 4.16 0.22
CA VAL A 35 -7.68 5.35 1.10
C VAL A 35 -7.25 4.97 2.50
N MET A 36 -6.39 5.80 3.09
CA MET A 36 -5.92 5.67 4.46
C MET A 36 -6.23 6.92 5.25
N VAL A 37 -6.61 6.75 6.52
CA VAL A 37 -6.74 7.85 7.47
C VAL A 37 -5.65 7.68 8.53
N PRO A 38 -4.58 8.51 8.51
CA PRO A 38 -3.56 8.47 9.54
C PRO A 38 -4.08 9.08 10.85
N ALA A 39 -3.55 8.59 11.97
CA ALA A 39 -3.95 9.04 13.30
C ALA A 39 -3.12 10.25 13.80
N ALA A 40 -2.04 10.60 13.13
CA ALA A 40 -1.09 11.64 13.53
C ALA A 40 -0.46 12.30 12.30
N GLY A 41 0.33 13.35 12.53
CA GLY A 41 1.01 14.11 11.48
C GLY A 41 0.12 15.13 10.77
N ARG A 42 0.63 15.71 9.69
CA ARG A 42 -0.04 16.78 8.92
C ARG A 42 -1.42 16.40 8.39
N PHE A 43 -1.62 15.13 8.06
CA PHE A 43 -2.87 14.61 7.48
C PHE A 43 -3.75 13.86 8.49
N ALA A 44 -3.53 14.04 9.80
CA ALA A 44 -4.28 13.34 10.84
C ALA A 44 -5.80 13.55 10.68
N GLY A 45 -6.56 12.44 10.66
CA GLY A 45 -8.02 12.48 10.50
C GLY A 45 -8.51 12.78 9.08
N THR A 46 -7.60 13.00 8.13
CA THR A 46 -7.93 13.27 6.72
C THR A 46 -7.71 12.03 5.87
N GLU A 47 -8.59 11.79 4.91
CA GLU A 47 -8.41 10.73 3.92
C GLU A 47 -7.23 11.06 3.00
N VAL A 48 -6.29 10.12 2.91
CA VAL A 48 -5.13 10.20 2.02
C VAL A 48 -5.19 9.04 1.03
N ALA A 49 -5.24 9.37 -0.25
CA ALA A 49 -5.12 8.38 -1.31
C ALA A 49 -3.73 7.74 -1.25
N THR A 50 -3.68 6.42 -1.27
CA THR A 50 -2.46 5.62 -1.17
C THR A 50 -2.47 4.55 -2.26
N GLY A 51 -1.31 4.09 -2.69
CA GLY A 51 -1.23 2.95 -3.58
C GLY A 51 0.07 2.17 -3.48
N VAL A 52 0.12 1.07 -4.22
CA VAL A 52 1.29 0.21 -4.38
C VAL A 52 1.31 -0.34 -5.80
N SER A 53 2.49 -0.64 -6.35
CA SER A 53 2.60 -1.31 -7.63
C SER A 53 2.04 -2.74 -7.57
N VAL A 54 1.30 -3.14 -8.61
CA VAL A 54 0.82 -4.52 -8.83
C VAL A 54 1.98 -5.52 -8.86
N SER A 55 3.14 -5.11 -9.39
CA SER A 55 4.36 -5.92 -9.45
C SER A 55 4.94 -6.22 -8.08
N GLU A 56 4.84 -5.30 -7.11
CA GLU A 56 5.37 -5.48 -5.76
C GLU A 56 4.51 -6.42 -4.90
N VAL A 57 3.19 -6.44 -5.14
CA VAL A 57 2.26 -7.30 -4.39
C VAL A 57 2.17 -8.72 -4.93
N GLN A 58 2.91 -9.10 -5.98
CA GLN A 58 2.86 -10.46 -6.52
C GLN A 58 3.27 -11.53 -5.50
N SER A 59 4.20 -11.18 -4.59
CA SER A 59 4.66 -12.07 -3.51
C SER A 59 3.83 -11.93 -2.23
N TRP A 60 2.74 -11.15 -2.24
CA TRP A 60 1.89 -10.97 -1.07
C TRP A 60 1.21 -12.29 -0.66
N PRO A 61 1.17 -12.64 0.65
CA PRO A 61 1.63 -11.86 1.81
C PRO A 61 3.06 -12.17 2.28
N MET A 62 3.82 -12.99 1.55
CA MET A 62 5.16 -13.41 1.96
C MET A 62 6.17 -12.27 1.99
N VAL A 63 6.02 -11.30 1.08
CA VAL A 63 6.85 -10.09 1.01
C VAL A 63 5.91 -8.88 0.92
N PRO A 64 6.07 -7.86 1.78
CA PRO A 64 5.29 -6.62 1.69
C PRO A 64 5.86 -5.73 0.58
N PRO A 65 5.04 -4.83 0.01
CA PRO A 65 5.53 -3.81 -0.92
C PRO A 65 6.60 -2.92 -0.28
N HIS A 66 7.60 -2.52 -1.05
CA HIS A 66 8.65 -1.61 -0.58
C HIS A 66 8.35 -0.15 -0.91
N TRP A 67 7.61 0.12 -1.99
CA TRP A 67 7.24 1.47 -2.38
C TRP A 67 5.78 1.77 -2.08
N ILE A 68 5.54 2.94 -1.50
CA ILE A 68 4.19 3.47 -1.26
C ILE A 68 3.96 4.64 -2.21
N HIS A 69 2.93 4.54 -3.04
CA HIS A 69 2.52 5.56 -3.99
C HIS A 69 1.60 6.56 -3.26
N LEU A 70 1.90 7.84 -3.37
CA LEU A 70 1.17 8.92 -2.73
C LEU A 70 1.02 10.11 -3.69
N PRO A 71 0.00 10.96 -3.52
CA PRO A 71 -0.09 12.23 -4.22
C PRO A 71 1.17 13.10 -3.99
N ASP A 72 1.58 13.88 -4.98
CA ASP A 72 2.80 14.72 -4.92
C ASP A 72 2.81 15.72 -3.74
N GLU A 73 1.64 16.06 -3.20
CA GLU A 73 1.50 16.92 -2.01
C GLU A 73 1.90 16.23 -0.70
N VAL A 74 1.94 14.90 -0.67
CA VAL A 74 2.36 14.12 0.51
C VAL A 74 3.88 13.96 0.46
N THR A 75 4.57 14.90 1.10
CA THR A 75 6.03 14.97 1.07
C THR A 75 6.68 14.47 2.36
N PHE A 76 7.95 14.10 2.27
CA PHE A 76 8.76 13.69 3.43
C PHE A 76 10.12 14.36 3.34
N THR A 77 10.67 14.74 4.49
CA THR A 77 11.98 15.42 4.55
C THR A 77 13.11 14.54 4.00
N HIS A 78 13.06 13.24 4.27
CA HIS A 78 14.10 12.29 3.82
C HIS A 78 13.46 11.02 3.27
N THR A 79 13.58 10.81 1.96
CA THR A 79 13.13 9.58 1.29
C THR A 79 13.73 9.48 -0.10
N ASN A 80 14.06 8.27 -0.53
CA ASN A 80 14.17 8.00 -1.96
C ASN A 80 12.77 8.04 -2.56
N SER A 81 12.65 8.66 -3.73
CA SER A 81 11.36 8.80 -4.41
C SER A 81 11.54 8.88 -5.92
N ASP A 82 10.63 8.28 -6.67
CA ASP A 82 10.57 8.37 -8.13
C ASP A 82 9.10 8.27 -8.61
N THR A 83 8.89 8.25 -9.93
CA THR A 83 7.55 8.23 -10.56
C THR A 83 7.25 6.94 -11.32
N THR A 84 8.02 5.88 -11.11
CA THR A 84 7.80 4.58 -11.79
C THR A 84 6.47 4.00 -11.36
N ASP A 85 5.72 3.45 -12.32
CA ASP A 85 4.37 2.89 -12.15
C ASP A 85 3.33 3.86 -11.54
N CYS A 86 3.67 5.15 -11.40
CA CYS A 86 2.79 6.17 -10.84
C CYS A 86 1.93 6.82 -11.93
N ALA A 87 0.70 7.16 -11.59
CA ALA A 87 -0.11 8.06 -12.41
C ALA A 87 0.45 9.50 -12.32
N PRO A 88 0.12 10.40 -13.27
CA PRO A 88 0.46 11.82 -13.14
C PRO A 88 -0.04 12.42 -11.82
N GLY A 89 0.79 13.23 -11.16
CA GLY A 89 0.48 13.82 -9.85
C GLY A 89 0.75 12.90 -8.65
N TRP A 90 1.36 11.74 -8.89
CA TRP A 90 1.75 10.77 -7.87
C TRP A 90 3.24 10.51 -7.89
N ARG A 91 3.76 10.17 -6.72
CA ARG A 91 5.13 9.75 -6.49
C ARG A 91 5.16 8.54 -5.59
N ARG A 92 6.13 7.66 -5.80
CA ARG A 92 6.36 6.55 -4.88
C ARG A 92 7.54 6.83 -3.95
N HIS A 93 7.42 6.41 -2.71
CA HIS A 93 8.41 6.62 -1.65
C HIS A 93 8.88 5.28 -1.11
N SER A 94 10.20 5.10 -1.05
CA SER A 94 10.80 3.88 -0.50
C SER A 94 10.58 3.86 1.00
N ARG A 95 9.92 2.81 1.49
CA ARG A 95 9.58 2.64 2.90
C ARG A 95 9.85 1.22 3.33
N ASP A 96 10.80 1.10 4.25
CA ASP A 96 11.05 -0.18 4.88
C ASP A 96 9.91 -0.50 5.85
N SER A 97 9.28 -1.65 5.66
CA SER A 97 8.26 -2.17 6.57
C SER A 97 8.85 -2.72 7.88
N GLY A 98 10.19 -2.83 7.96
CA GLY A 98 10.91 -3.40 9.07
C GLY A 98 10.71 -4.92 9.13
N PRO A 99 10.79 -5.53 10.33
CA PRO A 99 10.58 -6.96 10.49
C PRO A 99 9.16 -7.40 10.07
N TRP A 100 9.07 -8.06 8.92
CA TRP A 100 7.83 -8.64 8.40
C TRP A 100 7.58 -10.01 9.04
N ASN A 101 6.72 -10.06 10.05
CA ASN A 101 6.33 -11.32 10.69
C ASN A 101 4.83 -11.59 10.48
N LEU A 102 4.48 -12.82 10.14
CA LEU A 102 3.09 -13.19 9.85
C LEU A 102 2.34 -13.71 11.09
N THR A 103 2.74 -13.27 12.29
CA THR A 103 2.10 -13.67 13.55
C THR A 103 0.72 -13.02 13.76
N ARG A 104 0.44 -11.96 12.98
CA ARG A 104 -0.84 -11.28 12.87
C ARG A 104 -1.29 -11.27 11.41
N LYS A 105 -2.56 -10.93 11.15
CA LYS A 105 -3.05 -10.79 9.77
C LYS A 105 -2.13 -9.82 9.00
N PRO A 106 -1.51 -10.24 7.88
CA PRO A 106 -0.50 -9.44 7.19
C PRO A 106 -1.01 -8.03 6.82
N ILE A 107 -2.28 -7.94 6.42
CA ILE A 107 -2.90 -6.66 6.06
C ILE A 107 -2.99 -5.69 7.24
N HIS A 108 -3.18 -6.17 8.48
CA HIS A 108 -3.18 -5.29 9.66
C HIS A 108 -1.80 -4.67 9.90
N ILE A 109 -0.74 -5.44 9.66
CA ILE A 109 0.64 -4.98 9.80
C ILE A 109 0.94 -3.95 8.71
N TRP A 110 0.56 -4.24 7.47
CA TRP A 110 0.69 -3.32 6.34
C TRP A 110 -0.06 -2.00 6.58
N LEU A 111 -1.33 -2.04 6.95
CA LEU A 111 -2.13 -0.84 7.20
C LEU A 111 -1.58 -0.01 8.36
N ALA A 112 -1.08 -0.66 9.42
CA ALA A 112 -0.40 0.03 10.52
C ALA A 112 0.90 0.70 10.06
N HIS A 113 1.70 0.00 9.23
CA HIS A 113 2.91 0.56 8.62
C HIS A 113 2.59 1.80 7.79
N VAL A 114 1.63 1.73 6.86
CA VAL A 114 1.24 2.85 6.01
C VAL A 114 0.74 4.05 6.83
N ARG A 115 -0.08 3.82 7.88
CA ARG A 115 -0.50 4.91 8.79
C ARG A 115 0.69 5.56 9.50
N GLY A 116 1.65 4.75 9.95
CA GLY A 116 2.88 5.23 10.58
C GLY A 116 3.73 6.07 9.63
N VAL A 117 3.85 5.64 8.37
CA VAL A 117 4.51 6.40 7.32
C VAL A 117 3.81 7.73 7.10
N LEU A 118 2.51 7.75 6.87
CA LEU A 118 1.74 8.97 6.65
C LEU A 118 1.83 9.95 7.84
N GLY A 119 1.97 9.44 9.07
CA GLY A 119 2.19 10.26 10.26
C GLY A 119 3.52 11.03 10.27
N GLN A 120 4.47 10.68 9.40
CA GLN A 120 5.77 11.34 9.24
C GLN A 120 5.80 12.35 8.08
N ALA A 121 4.71 12.50 7.34
CA ALA A 121 4.64 13.45 6.22
C ALA A 121 4.76 14.91 6.72
N ALA A 122 5.47 15.73 5.95
CA ALA A 122 5.77 17.14 6.24
C ALA A 122 4.75 18.11 5.67
#